data_AF-A0A9P7NVW1-F1
#
_entry.id   AF-A0A9P7NVW1-F1
#
_cell.length_a   1.000
_cell.length_b   1.000
_cell.length_c   1.000
_cell.angle_alpha   90.00
_cell.angle_beta   90.00
_cell.angle_gamma   90.00
#
_symmetry.space_group_name_H-M   'P 1'
#
loop_
_entity.id
_entity.type
_entity.pdbx_description
1 polymer ?
#
loop_
_entity_poly.entity_id
_entity_poly.type
_entity_poly.pdbx_seq_one_letter_code
_entity_poly.pdbx_strand_id
1 'polypeptide(L)'
;MVRYKSLLDAYKLKQHKYEKRQLLSTLSLNLQSTVATHLQHSCCNPDDTLQQWITNLKRRAGIDDQVEQEHASRRYKAVLIPMRGLNQWNTWLTEYD
;
A
#
# COMPACT_ATOMS: atom_id res chain seq x y z
N MET A 1 28.02 11.83 28.94
CA MET A 1 26.79 11.13 28.50
C MET A 1 25.94 11.90 27.47
N VAL A 2 25.78 13.23 27.57
CA VAL A 2 24.91 14.02 26.67
C VAL A 2 25.29 13.92 25.18
N ARG A 3 26.59 13.93 24.85
CA ARG A 3 27.09 13.85 23.46
C ARG A 3 26.78 12.52 22.77
N TYR A 4 26.85 11.41 23.49
CA TYR A 4 26.56 10.08 22.95
C TYR A 4 25.08 9.92 22.61
N LYS A 5 24.19 10.39 23.49
CA LYS A 5 22.74 10.36 23.27
C LYS A 5 22.34 11.16 22.03
N SER A 6 22.87 12.38 21.88
CA SER A 6 22.62 13.23 20.71
C SER A 6 23.09 12.60 19.39
N LEU A 7 24.25 11.95 19.39
CA LEU A 7 24.76 11.23 18.20
C LEU A 7 23.88 10.02 17.85
N LEU A 8 23.41 9.29 18.86
CA LEU A 8 22.49 8.16 18.69
C LEU A 8 21.14 8.60 18.11
N ASP A 9 20.59 9.71 18.60
CA ASP A 9 19.34 10.26 18.11
C ASP A 9 19.48 10.76 16.65
N ALA A 10 20.60 11.41 16.32
CA ALA A 10 20.91 11.81 14.95
C ALA A 10 21.07 10.60 14.00
N TYR A 11 21.69 9.53 14.48
CA TYR A 11 21.83 8.28 13.75
C TYR A 11 20.47 7.63 13.49
N LYS A 12 19.62 7.48 14.51
CA LYS A 12 18.25 6.94 14.37
C LYS A 12 17.42 7.74 13.37
N LEU A 13 17.53 9.07 13.41
CA LEU A 13 16.82 9.93 12.46
C LEU A 13 17.29 9.71 11.02
N LYS A 14 18.61 9.55 10.80
CA LYS A 14 19.17 9.21 9.48
C LYS A 14 18.71 7.83 9.02
N GLN A 15 18.71 6.85 9.92
CA GLN A 15 18.25 5.49 9.62
C GLN A 15 16.77 5.47 9.22
N HIS A 16 15.89 6.14 9.97
CA HIS A 16 14.48 6.25 9.58
C HIS A 16 14.28 6.94 8.23
N LYS A 17 15.06 7.99 7.93
CA LYS A 17 15.02 8.63 6.61
C LYS A 17 15.44 7.68 5.50
N TYR A 18 16.43 6.82 5.74
CA TYR A 18 16.89 5.82 4.80
C TYR A 18 15.83 4.73 4.56
N GLU A 19 15.30 4.15 5.64
CA GLU A 19 14.23 3.12 5.58
C GLU A 19 13.01 3.65 4.82
N LYS A 20 12.60 4.90 5.09
CA LYS A 20 11.50 5.54 4.37
C LYS A 20 11.77 5.67 2.87
N ARG A 21 13.00 6.00 2.46
CA ARG A 21 13.37 6.07 1.04
C ARG A 21 13.35 4.70 0.37
N GLN A 22 13.86 3.66 1.04
CA GLN A 22 13.78 2.30 0.54
C GLN A 22 12.34 1.86 0.34
N LEU A 23 11.47 2.12 1.32
CA LEU A 23 10.06 1.75 1.23
C LEU A 23 9.35 2.45 0.07
N LEU A 24 9.63 3.75 -0.15
CA LEU A 24 9.10 4.47 -1.32
C LEU A 24 9.62 3.89 -2.64
N SER A 25 10.90 3.52 -2.71
CA SER A 25 11.47 2.86 -3.89
C SER A 25 10.77 1.54 -4.18
N THR A 26 10.59 0.69 -3.17
CA THR A 26 9.89 -0.60 -3.32
C THR A 26 8.45 -0.40 -3.75
N LEU A 27 7.74 0.58 -3.17
CA LEU A 27 6.37 0.91 -3.59
C LEU A 27 6.30 1.37 -5.04
N SER A 28 7.25 2.16 -5.51
CA SER A 28 7.28 2.61 -6.92
C SER A 28 7.48 1.43 -7.88
N LEU A 29 8.36 0.48 -7.55
CA LEU A 29 8.58 -0.73 -8.33
C LEU A 29 7.33 -1.61 -8.37
N ASN A 30 6.66 -1.80 -7.23
CA ASN A 30 5.43 -2.57 -7.14
C ASN A 30 4.29 -1.92 -7.93
N LEU A 31 4.18 -0.60 -7.91
CA LEU A 31 3.21 0.11 -8.75
C LEU A 31 3.49 -0.10 -10.24
N GLN A 32 4.75 0.00 -10.66
CA GLN A 32 5.15 -0.24 -12.04
C GLN A 32 5.03 -1.71 -12.48
N SER A 33 5.03 -2.69 -11.56
CA SER A 33 4.81 -4.08 -11.92
C SER A 33 3.33 -4.46 -11.99
N THR A 34 2.47 -3.77 -11.23
CA THR A 34 1.04 -4.10 -11.10
C THR A 34 0.13 -3.30 -12.02
N VAL A 35 0.48 -2.05 -12.32
CA VAL A 35 -0.33 -1.16 -13.15
C VAL A 35 -0.14 -1.52 -14.62
N ALA A 36 -1.23 -1.56 -15.40
CA ALA A 36 -1.15 -1.81 -16.84
C ALA A 36 -0.30 -0.73 -17.56
N THR A 37 0.49 -1.11 -18.56
CA THR A 37 1.44 -0.22 -19.27
C THR A 37 0.82 1.08 -19.78
N HIS A 38 -0.40 1.04 -20.33
CA HIS A 38 -1.09 2.26 -20.80
C HIS A 38 -1.47 3.24 -19.67
N LEU A 39 -1.69 2.74 -18.46
CA LEU A 39 -1.93 3.57 -17.27
C LEU A 39 -0.62 4.13 -16.70
N GLN A 40 0.49 3.40 -16.81
CA GLN A 40 1.79 3.92 -16.39
C GLN A 40 2.18 5.18 -17.19
N HIS A 41 2.04 5.13 -18.51
CA HIS A 41 2.36 6.27 -19.38
C HIS A 41 1.49 7.51 -19.14
N SER A 42 0.24 7.32 -18.70
CA SER A 42 -0.72 8.42 -18.50
C SER A 42 -0.79 8.92 -17.06
N CYS A 43 -0.53 8.06 -16.07
CA CYS A 43 -0.77 8.36 -14.64
C CYS A 43 0.50 8.39 -13.80
N CYS A 44 1.61 7.78 -14.23
CA CYS A 44 2.84 7.60 -13.45
C CYS A 44 4.04 8.36 -14.09
N ASN A 45 3.97 9.68 -14.13
CA ASN A 45 5.04 10.52 -14.66
C ASN A 45 6.26 10.52 -13.71
N PRO A 46 7.51 10.26 -14.15
CA PRO A 46 8.70 10.25 -13.29
C PRO A 46 8.94 11.53 -12.47
N ASP A 47 8.44 12.68 -12.94
CA ASP A 47 8.58 13.96 -12.21
C ASP A 47 7.57 14.12 -11.07
N ASP A 48 6.49 13.33 -11.08
CA ASP A 48 5.42 13.38 -10.08
C ASP A 48 5.76 12.53 -8.85
N THR A 49 5.20 12.93 -7.72
CA THR A 49 5.27 12.16 -6.48
C THR A 49 4.41 10.89 -6.54
N LEU A 50 4.80 9.87 -5.77
CA LEU A 50 4.00 8.64 -5.59
C LEU A 50 2.55 8.91 -5.17
N GLN A 51 2.31 9.96 -4.36
CA GLN A 51 0.95 10.36 -3.99
C GLN A 51 0.14 10.81 -5.20
N GLN A 52 0.73 11.63 -6.07
CA GLN A 52 0.09 12.07 -7.31
C GLN A 52 -0.18 10.89 -8.26
N TRP A 53 0.74 9.92 -8.35
CA TRP A 53 0.50 8.70 -9.13
C TRP A 53 -0.74 7.96 -8.63
N ILE A 54 -0.84 7.74 -7.31
CA ILE A 54 -2.00 7.08 -6.70
C ILE A 54 -3.29 7.87 -6.98
N THR A 55 -3.26 9.19 -6.82
CA THR A 55 -4.44 10.04 -7.09
C THR A 55 -4.87 9.96 -8.56
N ASN A 56 -3.91 9.98 -9.50
CA ASN A 56 -4.19 9.88 -10.93
C ASN A 56 -4.76 8.51 -11.29
N LEU A 57 -4.18 7.44 -10.73
CA LEU A 57 -4.67 6.07 -10.92
C LEU A 57 -6.09 5.90 -10.36
N LYS A 58 -6.36 6.39 -9.15
CA LYS A 58 -7.71 6.38 -8.55
C LYS A 58 -8.72 7.11 -9.43
N ARG A 59 -8.37 8.32 -9.90
CA ARG A 59 -9.22 9.13 -10.77
C ARG A 59 -9.52 8.40 -12.08
N ARG A 60 -8.49 7.78 -12.68
CA ARG A 60 -8.63 7.08 -13.96
C ARG A 60 -9.42 5.78 -13.85
N ALA A 61 -9.27 5.07 -12.73
CA ALA A 61 -10.05 3.88 -12.42
C ALA A 61 -11.51 4.21 -12.05
N GLY A 62 -11.86 5.49 -11.86
CA GLY A 62 -13.20 5.91 -11.48
C GLY A 62 -13.60 5.44 -10.08
N ILE A 63 -12.62 5.23 -9.19
CA ILE A 63 -12.88 4.76 -7.84
C ILE A 63 -13.47 5.91 -7.02
N ASP A 64 -14.75 5.81 -6.70
CA ASP A 64 -15.42 6.67 -5.73
C ASP A 64 -15.02 6.21 -4.31
N ASP A 65 -14.49 7.15 -3.51
CA ASP A 65 -14.03 6.87 -2.16
C ASP A 65 -15.19 6.35 -1.27
N GLN A 66 -16.43 6.78 -1.50
CA GLN A 66 -17.60 6.28 -0.76
C GLN A 66 -17.89 4.82 -1.11
N VAL A 67 -17.80 4.47 -2.39
CA VAL A 67 -18.01 3.10 -2.89
C VAL A 67 -16.89 2.17 -2.38
N GLU A 68 -15.63 2.61 -2.41
CA GLU A 68 -14.53 1.81 -1.88
C GLU A 68 -14.62 1.63 -0.36
N GLN A 69 -15.09 2.64 0.38
CA GLN A 69 -15.35 2.52 1.81
C GLN A 69 -16.44 1.49 2.10
N GLU A 70 -17.52 1.47 1.31
CA GLU A 70 -18.55 0.44 1.42
C GLU A 70 -18.01 -0.96 1.10
N HIS A 71 -17.20 -1.09 0.03
CA HIS A 71 -16.56 -2.35 -0.31
C HIS A 71 -15.61 -2.83 0.77
N ALA A 72 -14.79 -1.94 1.34
CA ALA A 72 -13.91 -2.25 2.45
C ALA A 72 -14.69 -2.70 3.68
N SER A 73 -15.79 -2.01 4.02
CA SER A 73 -16.68 -2.41 5.12
C SER A 73 -17.31 -3.79 4.88
N ARG A 74 -17.75 -4.07 3.66
CA ARG A 74 -18.31 -5.39 3.28
C ARG A 74 -17.25 -6.49 3.37
N ARG A 75 -16.04 -6.26 2.85
CA ARG A 75 -14.90 -7.20 2.94
C ARG A 75 -14.55 -7.48 4.39
N TYR A 76 -14.44 -6.44 5.21
CA TYR A 76 -14.16 -6.58 6.64
C TYR A 76 -15.24 -7.38 7.37
N LYS A 77 -16.52 -7.08 7.12
CA LYS A 77 -17.63 -7.85 7.69
C LYS A 77 -17.62 -9.30 7.22
N ALA A 78 -17.30 -9.56 5.95
CA ALA A 78 -17.20 -10.91 5.42
C ALA A 78 -16.12 -11.74 6.14
N VAL A 79 -14.96 -11.13 6.41
CA VAL A 79 -13.87 -11.76 7.18
C VAL A 79 -14.26 -12.02 8.63
N LEU A 80 -15.07 -11.15 9.23
CA LEU A 80 -15.55 -11.32 10.61
C LEU A 80 -16.66 -12.37 10.78
N ILE A 81 -17.29 -12.83 9.69
CA ILE A 81 -18.29 -13.90 9.79
C ILE A 81 -17.53 -15.20 10.10
N PRO A 82 -17.73 -15.82 11.28
CA PRO A 82 -17.08 -17.08 11.59
C PRO A 82 -17.52 -18.13 10.56
N MET A 83 -16.55 -18.88 10.02
CA MET A 83 -16.83 -19.97 9.08
C MET A 83 -17.88 -20.91 9.67
N ARG A 84 -19.01 -21.07 8.97
CA ARG A 84 -20.15 -21.87 9.44
C ARG A 84 -20.08 -23.35 9.02
N GLY A 85 -19.04 -23.77 8.28
CA GLY A 85 -18.90 -25.16 7.83
C GLY A 85 -17.48 -25.57 7.44
N LEU A 86 -17.14 -26.82 7.74
CA LEU A 86 -15.83 -27.45 7.48
C LEU A 86 -15.42 -27.48 6.00
N ASN A 87 -16.37 -27.45 5.07
CA ASN A 87 -16.12 -27.60 3.64
C ASN A 87 -15.49 -26.36 2.97
N GLN A 88 -15.43 -25.22 3.67
CA GLN A 88 -14.85 -23.98 3.14
C GLN A 88 -13.42 -23.72 3.65
N TRP A 89 -12.88 -24.63 4.46
CA TRP A 89 -11.58 -24.51 5.09
C TRP A 89 -10.42 -24.35 4.11
N ASN A 90 -10.38 -25.17 3.04
CA ASN A 90 -9.31 -25.09 2.04
C ASN A 90 -9.34 -23.78 1.25
N THR A 91 -10.53 -23.28 0.87
CA THR A 91 -10.66 -22.01 0.16
C THR A 91 -10.19 -20.84 1.01
N TRP A 92 -10.53 -20.86 2.31
CA TRP A 92 -10.10 -19.82 3.24
C TRP A 92 -8.58 -19.81 3.45
N LEU A 93 -7.95 -20.98 3.58
CA LEU A 93 -6.48 -21.06 3.68
C LEU A 93 -5.79 -20.55 2.41
N THR A 94 -6.34 -20.79 1.22
CA THR A 94 -5.71 -20.37 -0.04
C THR A 94 -5.87 -18.90 -0.40
N GLU A 95 -6.89 -18.21 0.11
CA GLU A 95 -7.12 -16.79 -0.19
C GLU A 95 -6.33 -15.83 0.71
N TYR A 96 -5.82 -16.32 1.85
CA TYR A 96 -5.24 -15.48 2.91
C TYR A 96 -3.83 -15.89 3.36
N ASP A 97 -3.16 -16.80 2.65
CA ASP A 97 -1.71 -17.10 2.79
C ASP A 97 -0.85 -16.14 1.93
#